data_AF-A0A951N4W4-F1
#
_entry.id   AF-A0A951N4W4-F1
#
_cell.length_a   1.000
_cell.length_b   1.000
_cell.length_c   1.000
_cell.angle_alpha   90.00
_cell.angle_beta   90.00
_cell.angle_gamma   90.00
#
_symmetry.space_group_name_H-M   'P 1'
#
loop_
_entity.id
_entity.type
_entity.pdbx_description
1 polymer ?
#
loop_
_entity_poly.entity_id
_entity_poly.type
_entity_poly.pdbx_seq_one_letter_code
_entity_poly.pdbx_strand_id
1 'polypeptide(L)'
;MNWNMGWAESLRFEFEAHEGSFLLELRCGLNWDEAKFNALCESMWGFCVQNRALLDDREASVVRWIADGFYYFSWFPRSWTSEWGWRETPYGMEAIERIENLCWWFFTGDDPFRGQEFQPIFSIQST
;
A
#
# COMPACT_ATOMS: atom_id res chain seq x y z
N MET A 1 1.33 -3.01 -22.93
CA MET A 1 0.57 -3.49 -21.76
C MET A 1 -0.64 -2.58 -21.62
N ASN A 2 -1.86 -3.11 -21.76
CA ASN A 2 -3.09 -2.33 -21.59
C ASN A 2 -3.48 -2.38 -20.10
N TRP A 3 -3.31 -1.26 -19.41
CA TRP A 3 -3.64 -1.11 -17.98
C TRP A 3 -5.11 -0.71 -17.82
N ASN A 4 -6.03 -1.60 -18.20
CA ASN A 4 -7.47 -1.35 -18.09
C ASN A 4 -8.03 -2.02 -16.83
N MET A 5 -7.46 -1.68 -15.67
CA MET A 5 -7.77 -2.30 -14.39
C MET A 5 -7.86 -1.21 -13.33
N GLY A 6 -8.94 -1.22 -12.52
CA GLY A 6 -9.23 -0.16 -11.56
C GLY A 6 -8.11 0.12 -10.55
N TRP A 7 -7.27 -0.88 -10.23
CA TRP A 7 -6.09 -0.67 -9.37
C TRP A 7 -5.03 0.23 -10.00
N ALA A 8 -4.88 0.27 -11.34
CA ALA A 8 -3.77 0.96 -11.99
C ALA A 8 -3.94 2.47 -11.94
N GLU A 9 -5.18 2.94 -12.14
CA GLU A 9 -5.54 4.34 -11.99
C GLU A 9 -5.43 4.78 -10.53
N SER A 10 -5.92 3.98 -9.59
CA SER A 10 -5.81 4.25 -8.15
C SER A 10 -4.36 4.30 -7.68
N LEU A 11 -3.52 3.33 -8.05
CA LEU A 11 -2.11 3.34 -7.69
C LEU A 11 -1.39 4.53 -8.30
N ARG A 12 -1.70 4.91 -9.53
CA ARG A 12 -1.08 6.08 -10.15
C ARG A 12 -1.49 7.37 -9.44
N PHE A 13 -2.78 7.50 -9.11
CA PHE A 13 -3.31 8.61 -8.32
C PHE A 13 -2.59 8.74 -6.97
N GLU A 14 -2.36 7.62 -6.28
CA GLU A 14 -1.65 7.59 -5.01
C GLU A 14 -0.14 7.86 -5.15
N PHE A 15 0.53 7.15 -6.05
CA PHE A 15 2.00 7.18 -6.18
C PHE A 15 2.53 8.51 -6.75
N GLU A 16 1.73 9.21 -7.56
CA GLU A 16 2.07 10.55 -8.05
C GLU A 16 1.63 11.67 -7.08
N ALA A 17 1.10 11.32 -5.89
CA ALA A 17 0.66 12.25 -4.85
C ALA A 17 -0.36 13.30 -5.35
N HIS A 18 -1.38 12.85 -6.11
CA HIS A 18 -2.45 13.73 -6.59
C HIS A 18 -3.26 14.33 -5.43
N GLU A 19 -3.95 15.44 -5.70
CA GLU A 19 -4.79 16.10 -4.70
C GLU A 19 -5.87 15.14 -4.18
N GLY A 20 -5.94 14.98 -2.86
CA GLY A 20 -6.86 14.07 -2.19
C GLY A 20 -6.34 12.64 -2.01
N SER A 21 -5.14 12.31 -2.48
CA SER A 21 -4.52 11.01 -2.23
C SER A 21 -4.10 10.82 -0.77
N PHE A 22 -4.04 9.56 -0.33
CA PHE A 22 -3.51 9.24 1.00
C PHE A 22 -2.08 9.77 1.14
N LEU A 23 -1.23 9.58 0.12
CA LEU A 23 0.17 10.03 0.16
C LEU A 23 0.29 11.53 0.44
N LEU A 24 -0.47 12.35 -0.29
CA LEU A 24 -0.38 13.80 -0.16
C LEU A 24 -0.86 14.27 1.21
N GLU A 25 -1.96 13.70 1.71
CA GLU A 25 -2.52 14.04 3.02
C GLU A 25 -1.61 13.60 4.17
N LEU A 26 -1.02 12.40 4.08
CA LEU A 26 -0.07 11.95 5.08
C LEU A 26 1.17 12.85 5.11
N ARG A 27 1.74 13.15 3.95
CA ARG A 27 3.00 13.89 3.84
C ARG A 27 2.86 15.37 4.18
N CYS A 28 1.81 16.02 3.69
CA CYS A 28 1.65 17.48 3.81
C CYS A 28 0.63 17.88 4.87
N GLY A 29 -0.42 17.07 5.06
CA GLY A 29 -1.51 17.33 6.00
C GLY A 29 -1.29 16.73 7.39
N LEU A 30 -0.29 15.86 7.57
CA LEU A 30 -0.10 15.06 8.77
C LEU A 30 -1.40 14.33 9.17
N ASN A 31 -2.15 13.88 8.17
CA ASN A 31 -3.43 13.22 8.35
C ASN A 31 -3.34 11.77 7.89
N TRP A 32 -3.74 10.83 8.76
CA TRP A 32 -3.91 9.43 8.39
C TRP A 32 -5.39 9.14 8.20
N ASP A 33 -5.85 9.20 6.95
CA ASP A 33 -7.21 8.81 6.60
C ASP A 33 -7.29 7.29 6.40
N GLU A 34 -8.00 6.60 7.28
CA GLU A 34 -8.11 5.13 7.25
C GLU A 34 -8.77 4.61 5.97
N ALA A 35 -9.76 5.34 5.42
CA ALA A 35 -10.46 4.90 4.22
C ALA A 35 -9.55 4.98 3.00
N LYS A 36 -8.78 6.07 2.88
CA LYS A 36 -7.80 6.22 1.79
C LYS A 36 -6.64 5.26 1.93
N PHE A 37 -6.17 5.02 3.16
CA PHE A 37 -5.17 4.01 3.45
C PHE A 37 -5.63 2.62 2.99
N ASN A 38 -6.87 2.23 3.32
CA ASN A 38 -7.43 0.95 2.90
C ASN A 38 -7.58 0.86 1.37
N ALA A 39 -8.05 1.93 0.70
CA ALA A 39 -8.17 1.95 -0.76
C ALA A 39 -6.82 1.83 -1.48
N LEU A 40 -5.78 2.48 -0.94
CA LEU A 40 -4.39 2.29 -1.38
C LEU A 40 -3.96 0.83 -1.22
N CYS A 41 -4.13 0.26 -0.02
CA CYS A 41 -3.72 -1.11 0.25
C CYS A 41 -4.47 -2.13 -0.61
N GLU A 42 -5.77 -1.93 -0.86
CA GLU A 42 -6.57 -2.75 -1.76
C GLU A 42 -6.04 -2.68 -3.19
N SER A 43 -5.67 -1.49 -3.65
CA SER A 43 -5.09 -1.29 -5.00
C SER A 43 -3.71 -1.94 -5.12
N MET A 44 -2.87 -1.84 -4.09
CA MET A 44 -1.56 -2.52 -4.04
C MET A 44 -1.73 -4.04 -4.01
N TRP A 45 -2.67 -4.55 -3.23
CA TRP A 45 -3.01 -5.97 -3.17
C TRP A 45 -3.53 -6.46 -4.53
N GLY A 46 -4.45 -5.71 -5.14
CA GLY A 46 -4.99 -6.01 -6.46
C GLY A 46 -3.91 -6.08 -7.54
N PHE A 47 -2.92 -5.19 -7.49
CA PHE A 47 -1.73 -5.29 -8.35
C PHE A 47 -0.99 -6.62 -8.13
N CYS A 48 -0.63 -6.96 -6.89
CA CYS A 48 0.14 -8.16 -6.59
C CYS A 48 -0.61 -9.44 -6.98
N VAL A 49 -1.92 -9.51 -6.72
CA VAL A 49 -2.77 -10.65 -7.11
C VAL A 49 -2.80 -10.81 -8.62
N GLN A 50 -3.11 -9.75 -9.36
CA GLN A 50 -3.30 -9.83 -10.81
C GLN A 50 -1.99 -10.00 -11.58
N ASN A 51 -0.86 -9.62 -10.98
CA ASN A 51 0.46 -9.74 -11.56
C ASN A 51 1.30 -10.82 -10.87
N ARG A 52 0.70 -11.78 -10.16
CA ARG A 52 1.45 -12.84 -9.45
C ARG A 52 2.45 -13.55 -10.34
N ALA A 53 2.05 -13.96 -11.54
CA ALA A 53 2.94 -14.63 -12.49
C ALA A 53 4.11 -13.74 -12.96
N LEU A 54 3.92 -12.41 -12.98
CA LEU A 54 5.00 -11.45 -13.25
C LEU A 54 5.95 -11.35 -12.05
N LEU A 55 5.41 -11.32 -10.83
CA LEU A 55 6.21 -11.19 -9.60
C LEU A 55 6.99 -12.47 -9.25
N ASP A 56 6.49 -13.65 -9.67
CA ASP A 56 7.19 -14.93 -9.50
C ASP A 56 8.38 -15.09 -10.47
N ASP A 57 8.42 -14.32 -11.57
CA ASP A 57 9.48 -14.35 -12.57
C ASP A 57 10.61 -13.37 -12.21
N ARG A 58 11.79 -13.92 -11.88
CA ARG A 58 12.97 -13.13 -11.47
C ARG A 58 13.56 -12.26 -12.58
N GLU A 59 13.28 -12.58 -13.84
CA GLU A 59 13.76 -11.81 -14.99
C GLU A 59 12.70 -10.82 -15.50
N ALA A 60 11.50 -10.83 -14.91
CA ALA A 60 10.44 -9.91 -15.28
C ALA A 60 10.79 -8.47 -14.90
N SER A 61 10.25 -7.53 -15.69
CA SER A 61 10.39 -6.11 -15.44
C SER A 61 9.02 -5.48 -15.18
N VAL A 62 9.01 -4.56 -14.23
CA VAL A 62 7.87 -3.70 -13.92
C VAL A 62 8.12 -2.30 -14.45
N VAL A 63 7.06 -1.58 -14.78
CA VAL A 63 7.20 -0.18 -15.18
C VAL A 63 7.69 0.66 -13.99
N ARG A 64 8.63 1.57 -14.27
CA ARG A 64 9.37 2.30 -13.23
C ARG A 64 8.47 3.00 -12.21
N TRP A 65 7.39 3.66 -12.64
CA TRP A 65 6.53 4.40 -11.73
C TRP A 65 5.86 3.52 -10.67
N ILE A 66 5.59 2.25 -10.99
CA ILE A 66 5.06 1.28 -10.02
C ILE A 66 6.15 0.94 -9.00
N ALA A 67 7.35 0.59 -9.48
CA ALA A 67 8.47 0.26 -8.61
C ALA A 67 8.85 1.41 -7.67
N ASP A 68 8.90 2.64 -8.19
CA ASP A 68 9.20 3.84 -7.42
C ASP A 68 8.13 4.09 -6.33
N GLY A 69 6.85 3.86 -6.63
CA GLY A 69 5.75 4.00 -5.67
C GLY A 69 5.78 2.96 -4.55
N PHE A 70 5.89 1.67 -4.90
CA PHE A 70 6.05 0.59 -3.92
C PHE A 70 7.32 0.80 -3.08
N TYR A 71 8.42 1.22 -3.69
CA TYR A 71 9.65 1.55 -2.96
C TYR A 71 9.41 2.67 -1.96
N TYR A 72 8.76 3.77 -2.35
CA TYR A 72 8.49 4.88 -1.45
C TYR A 72 7.63 4.44 -0.25
N PHE A 73 6.56 3.69 -0.50
CA PHE A 73 5.67 3.19 0.54
C PHE A 73 6.28 2.11 1.45
N SER A 74 7.36 1.44 1.03
CA SER A 74 8.04 0.44 1.85
C SER A 74 8.71 1.00 3.10
N TRP A 75 8.98 2.31 3.15
CA TRP A 75 9.66 2.94 4.29
C TRP A 75 9.01 4.23 4.75
N PHE A 76 8.36 4.99 3.85
CA PHE A 76 7.86 6.33 4.17
C PHE A 76 6.81 6.34 5.28
N PRO A 77 5.71 5.57 5.23
CA PRO A 77 4.69 5.58 6.27
C PRO A 77 5.28 5.24 7.64
N ARG A 78 6.12 4.20 7.72
CA ARG A 78 6.83 3.84 8.96
C ARG A 78 7.75 4.98 9.42
N SER A 79 8.53 5.59 8.56
CA SER A 79 9.44 6.65 9.00
C SER A 79 8.68 7.91 9.43
N TRP A 80 7.60 8.23 8.73
CA TRP A 80 6.88 9.50 8.87
C TRP A 80 5.98 9.55 10.11
N THR A 81 5.46 8.39 10.53
CA THR A 81 4.55 8.29 11.69
C THR A 81 5.25 7.78 12.95
N SER A 82 6.58 7.77 13.04
CA SER A 82 7.32 7.16 14.16
C SER A 82 6.93 7.72 15.53
N GLU A 83 6.70 9.02 15.61
CA GLU A 83 6.36 9.72 16.85
C GLU A 83 4.84 9.85 17.07
N TRP A 84 4.02 9.22 16.23
CA TRP A 84 2.58 9.38 16.28
C TRP A 84 1.99 8.38 17.28
N GLY A 85 1.31 8.88 18.32
CA GLY A 85 0.85 8.04 19.43
C GLY A 85 -0.08 6.87 19.05
N TRP A 86 -0.83 6.96 17.94
CA TRP A 86 -1.68 5.86 17.49
C TRP A 86 -0.90 4.68 16.91
N ARG A 87 0.38 4.85 16.58
CA ARG A 87 1.23 3.80 16.00
C ARG A 87 1.35 2.57 16.90
N GLU A 88 1.41 2.79 18.21
CA GLU A 88 1.54 1.72 19.21
C GLU A 88 0.19 1.06 19.56
N THR A 89 -0.89 1.48 18.90
CA THR A 89 -2.19 0.80 19.01
C THR A 89 -2.20 -0.46 18.13
N PRO A 90 -3.08 -1.44 18.41
CA PRO A 90 -3.25 -2.61 17.54
C PRO A 90 -3.51 -2.24 16.07
N TYR A 91 -4.35 -1.22 15.84
CA TYR A 91 -4.58 -0.68 14.50
C TYR A 91 -3.28 -0.17 13.87
N GLY A 92 -2.50 0.62 14.60
CA GLY A 92 -1.30 1.23 14.06
C GLY A 92 -0.22 0.22 13.69
N MET A 93 -0.05 -0.80 14.52
CA MET A 93 0.85 -1.92 14.23
C MET A 93 0.39 -2.68 12.98
N GLU A 94 -0.89 -3.03 12.90
CA GLU A 94 -1.46 -3.77 11.76
C GLU A 94 -1.39 -2.95 10.46
N ALA A 95 -1.62 -1.64 10.52
CA ALA A 95 -1.57 -0.76 9.37
C ALA A 95 -0.16 -0.64 8.77
N ILE A 96 0.87 -0.46 9.61
CA ILE A 96 2.25 -0.43 9.16
C ILE A 96 2.68 -1.79 8.61
N GLU A 97 2.34 -2.88 9.31
CA GLU A 97 2.63 -4.24 8.84
C GLU A 97 1.95 -4.53 7.49
N ARG A 98 0.70 -4.09 7.29
CA ARG A 98 -0.06 -4.32 6.05
C ARG A 98 0.66 -3.75 4.84
N ILE A 99 1.05 -2.47 4.89
CA ILE A 99 1.66 -1.81 3.74
C ILE A 99 3.06 -2.36 3.45
N GLU A 100 3.79 -2.76 4.48
CA GLU A 100 5.09 -3.41 4.34
C GLU A 100 5.00 -4.80 3.75
N ASN A 101 4.02 -5.60 4.18
CA ASN A 101 3.77 -6.91 3.60
C ASN A 101 3.38 -6.82 2.12
N LEU A 102 2.63 -5.78 1.73
CA LEU A 102 2.32 -5.52 0.32
C LEU A 102 3.58 -5.13 -0.48
N CYS A 103 4.43 -4.27 0.07
CA CYS A 103 5.70 -3.92 -0.56
C CYS A 103 6.66 -5.10 -0.63
N TRP A 104 6.74 -5.90 0.43
CA TRP A 104 7.51 -7.14 0.48
C TRP A 104 7.07 -8.10 -0.61
N TRP A 105 5.76 -8.33 -0.74
CA TRP A 105 5.22 -9.20 -1.77
C TRP A 105 5.59 -8.69 -3.17
N PHE A 106 5.44 -7.39 -3.42
CA PHE A 106 5.85 -6.79 -4.69
C PHE A 106 7.33 -7.04 -5.03
N PHE A 107 8.24 -6.89 -4.05
CA PHE A 107 9.68 -7.01 -4.30
C PHE A 107 10.20 -8.45 -4.32
N THR A 108 9.51 -9.39 -3.66
CA THR A 108 10.02 -10.75 -3.46
C THR A 108 9.23 -11.82 -4.21
N GLY A 109 7.99 -11.52 -4.62
CA GLY A 109 7.04 -12.50 -5.16
C GLY A 109 6.34 -13.33 -4.08
N ASP A 110 6.85 -13.35 -2.84
CA ASP A 110 6.29 -14.15 -1.74
C ASP A 110 5.02 -13.51 -1.18
N ASP A 111 3.87 -14.18 -1.33
CA ASP A 111 2.57 -13.75 -0.82
C ASP A 111 2.43 -13.99 0.70
N PRO A 112 2.49 -12.94 1.55
CA PRO A 112 2.37 -13.10 3.00
C PRO A 112 0.92 -13.37 3.44
N PHE A 113 -0.06 -13.07 2.58
CA PHE A 113 -1.49 -13.24 2.85
C PHE A 113 -1.98 -14.64 2.49
N ARG A 114 -1.14 -15.49 1.87
CA ARG A 114 -1.43 -16.90 1.56
C ARG A 114 -2.74 -17.07 0.77
N GLY A 115 -3.02 -16.16 -0.16
CA GLY A 115 -4.24 -16.16 -0.96
C GLY A 115 -5.51 -15.74 -0.21
N GLN A 116 -5.40 -15.19 1.01
CA GLN A 116 -6.56 -14.57 1.68
C GLN A 116 -7.03 -13.33 0.90
N GLU A 117 -8.35 -13.11 0.91
CA GLU A 117 -8.94 -11.92 0.33
C GLU A 117 -8.54 -10.67 1.13
N PHE A 118 -8.44 -9.54 0.44
CA PHE A 118 -8.21 -8.27 1.11
C PHE A 118 -9.35 -7.95 2.08
N GLN A 119 -9.00 -7.59 3.31
CA GLN A 119 -9.94 -7.09 4.31
C GLN A 119 -9.47 -5.72 4.80
N PRO A 120 -10.33 -4.69 4.80
CA PRO A 120 -9.97 -3.39 5.34
C PRO A 120 -9.74 -3.49 6.85
N ILE A 121 -8.85 -2.64 7.35
CA ILE A 121 -8.57 -2.51 8.78
C ILE A 121 -9.10 -1.17 9.29
N PHE A 122 -9.63 -1.17 10.50
CA PHE A 122 -10.22 0.02 11.11
C PHE A 122 -9.77 0.16 12.55
N SER A 123 -9.62 1.39 13.03
CA SER A 123 -9.44 1.61 14.45
C SER A 123 -10.71 1.17 15.20
N ILE A 124 -10.52 0.44 16.29
CA ILE A 124 -11.64 0.08 17.16
C ILE A 124 -12.10 1.38 17.83
N GLN A 125 -13.30 1.85 17.47
CA GLN A 125 -13.93 2.93 18.21
C GLN A 125 -14.23 2.42 19.62
N SER A 126 -13.59 3.05 20.62
CA SER A 126 -13.98 2.83 22.02
C SER A 126 -15.39 3.39 22.18
N THR A 127 -16.36 2.50 22.37
CA THR A 127 -17.74 2.83 22.76
C THR A 127 -17.78 3.51 24.12
#